data_AF-A0ABD5S5L6-F1
#
_entry.id   AF-A0ABD5S5L6-F1
#
_cell.length_a   1.000
_cell.length_b   1.000
_cell.length_c   1.000
_cell.angle_alpha   90.00
_cell.angle_beta   90.00
_cell.angle_gamma   90.00
#
_symmetry.space_group_name_H-M   'P 1'
#
loop_
_entity.id
_entity.type
_entity.pdbx_description
1 polymer ?
#
loop_
_entity_poly.entity_id
_entity_poly.type
_entity_poly.pdbx_seq_one_letter_code
_entity_poly.pdbx_strand_id
1 'polypeptide(L)' 'MSETDDETPDIDELRERVADLRDAAAALREYGEDNEIPAVERNAKRVEGTVSVLEQHVPEPLDEE' A
#
# COMPACT_ATOMS: atom_id res chain seq x y z
N MET A 1 7.14 21.34 18.44
CA MET A 1 6.78 19.92 18.27
C MET A 1 6.87 19.67 16.77
N SER A 2 7.79 18.77 16.41
CA SER A 2 8.25 18.29 15.11
C SER A 2 8.00 19.16 13.86
N GLU A 3 9.08 19.77 13.38
CA GLU A 3 9.37 19.79 11.95
C GLU A 3 9.29 18.33 11.48
N THR A 4 8.30 18.01 10.65
CA THR A 4 8.31 16.75 9.91
C THR A 4 9.42 16.92 8.88
N ASP A 5 10.56 16.25 9.07
CA ASP A 5 11.54 16.05 8.00
C ASP A 5 10.81 15.35 6.85
N ASP A 6 10.32 16.15 5.91
CA ASP A 6 9.64 15.75 4.67
C ASP A 6 10.72 15.29 3.67
N GLU A 7 11.55 14.33 4.09
CA GLU A 7 12.44 13.64 3.17
C GLU A 7 11.56 12.78 2.25
N THR A 8 11.57 13.15 0.97
CA THR A 8 10.93 12.37 -0.07
C THR A 8 11.56 10.98 -0.04
N PRO A 9 10.77 9.89 0.11
CA PRO A 9 11.33 8.55 0.20
C PRO A 9 12.14 8.25 -1.05
N ASP A 10 13.24 7.52 -0.87
CA ASP A 10 13.93 6.95 -2.01
C ASP A 10 13.08 5.88 -2.71
N ILE A 11 13.58 5.34 -3.81
CA ILE A 11 12.79 4.41 -4.63
C ILE A 11 12.52 3.08 -3.93
N ASP A 12 13.44 2.64 -3.06
CA ASP A 12 13.30 1.38 -2.34
C ASP A 12 12.33 1.55 -1.18
N GLU A 13 12.39 2.67 -0.47
CA GLU A 13 11.41 3.03 0.55
C GLU A 13 10.01 3.22 -0.06
N LEU A 14 9.91 3.82 -1.25
CA LEU A 14 8.64 3.93 -1.96
C LEU A 14 8.06 2.55 -2.31
N ARG A 15 8.89 1.61 -2.76
CA ARG A 15 8.47 0.21 -3.04
C ARG A 15 7.95 -0.47 -1.79
N GLU A 16 8.70 -0.39 -0.71
CA GLU A 16 8.32 -0.98 0.59
C GLU A 16 6.97 -0.42 1.06
N ARG A 17 6.82 0.92 1.03
CA ARG A 17 5.56 1.57 1.41
C ARG A 17 4.37 1.14 0.54
N VAL A 18 4.57 0.93 -0.77
CA VAL A 18 3.49 0.44 -1.65
C VAL A 18 3.15 -1.02 -1.33
N ALA A 19 4.13 -1.87 -1.07
CA ALA A 19 3.92 -3.25 -0.63
C ALA A 19 3.18 -3.32 0.72
N ASP A 20 3.57 -2.50 1.70
CA ASP A 20 2.90 -2.39 2.99
C ASP A 20 1.43 -1.97 2.84
N LEU A 21 1.13 -1.04 1.93
CA LEU A 21 -0.25 -0.65 1.62
C LEU A 21 -1.05 -1.81 1.02
N ARG A 22 -0.41 -2.65 0.18
CA ARG A 22 -1.06 -3.82 -0.43
C ARG A 22 -1.46 -4.83 0.65
N ASP A 23 -0.54 -5.11 1.57
CA ASP A 23 -0.72 -6.07 2.66
C ASP A 23 -1.75 -5.56 3.68
N ALA A 24 -1.66 -4.28 4.07
CA ALA A 24 -2.63 -3.66 4.96
C ALA A 24 -4.05 -3.68 4.36
N ALA A 25 -4.18 -3.40 3.05
CA ALA A 25 -5.48 -3.46 2.37
C ALA A 25 -6.03 -4.90 2.33
N ALA A 26 -5.19 -5.91 2.09
CA ALA A 26 -5.59 -7.31 2.14
C ALA A 26 -6.07 -7.71 3.54
N ALA A 27 -5.33 -7.36 4.59
CA ALA A 27 -5.69 -7.65 5.98
C ALA A 27 -6.99 -6.95 6.40
N LEU A 28 -7.20 -5.69 6.00
CA LEU A 28 -8.46 -4.99 6.25
C LEU A 28 -9.63 -5.66 5.54
N ARG A 29 -9.42 -6.17 4.32
CA ARG A 29 -10.45 -6.87 3.57
C ARG A 29 -10.85 -8.16 4.29
N GLU A 30 -9.88 -9.00 4.63
CA GLU A 30 -10.09 -10.25 5.39
C GLU A 30 -10.83 -9.97 6.71
N TYR A 31 -10.36 -8.98 7.48
CA TYR A 31 -11.04 -8.58 8.71
C TYR A 31 -12.50 -8.14 8.48
N GLY A 32 -12.75 -7.38 7.43
CA GLY A 32 -14.10 -6.94 7.05
C GLY A 32 -15.01 -8.10 6.64
N GLU A 33 -14.47 -9.10 5.94
CA GLU A 33 -15.18 -10.32 5.54
C GLU A 33 -15.50 -11.19 6.78
N ASP A 34 -14.52 -11.46 7.63
CA ASP A 34 -14.65 -12.32 8.82
C ASP A 34 -15.60 -11.75 9.88
N ASN A 35 -15.70 -10.43 9.97
CA ASN A 35 -16.53 -9.75 10.98
C ASN A 35 -17.84 -9.20 10.42
N GLU A 36 -18.19 -9.52 9.17
CA GLU A 36 -19.40 -9.05 8.50
C GLU A 36 -19.52 -7.51 8.53
N ILE A 37 -18.45 -6.79 8.19
CA ILE A 37 -18.39 -5.32 8.14
C ILE A 37 -18.23 -4.85 6.67
N PRO A 38 -19.31 -4.74 5.88
CA PRO A 38 -19.24 -4.45 4.44
C PRO A 38 -18.53 -3.13 4.10
N ALA A 39 -18.60 -2.14 5.00
CA ALA A 39 -17.93 -0.86 4.80
C ALA A 39 -16.41 -1.01 4.84
N VAL A 40 -15.87 -1.88 5.69
CA VAL A 40 -14.42 -2.11 5.78
C VAL A 40 -13.95 -2.89 4.56
N GLU A 41 -14.60 -4.01 4.23
CA GLU A 41 -14.32 -4.81 3.04
C GLU A 41 -14.34 -3.97 1.75
N ARG A 42 -15.41 -3.18 1.55
CA ARG A 42 -15.57 -2.37 0.33
C ARG A 42 -14.49 -1.30 0.21
N ASN A 43 -14.08 -0.68 1.30
CA ASN A 43 -13.03 0.33 1.26
C ASN A 43 -11.65 -0.31 1.10
N ALA A 44 -11.39 -1.44 1.74
CA ALA A 44 -10.18 -2.22 1.52
C ALA A 44 -10.01 -2.59 0.04
N LYS A 45 -11.05 -3.11 -0.62
CA LYS A 45 -11.05 -3.40 -2.07
C LYS A 45 -10.74 -2.18 -2.94
N ARG A 46 -11.19 -0.98 -2.54
CA ARG A 46 -10.85 0.27 -3.25
C ARG A 46 -9.38 0.61 -3.09
N VAL A 47 -8.85 0.48 -1.87
CA VAL A 47 -7.43 0.70 -1.61
C VAL A 47 -6.59 -0.29 -2.40
N GLU A 48 -6.93 -1.58 -2.43
CA GLU A 48 -6.25 -2.58 -3.26
C GLU A 48 -6.19 -2.15 -4.74
N GLY A 49 -7.30 -1.65 -5.28
CA GLY A 49 -7.35 -1.14 -6.66
C GLY A 49 -6.44 0.07 -6.88
N THR A 50 -6.37 1.00 -5.93
CA THR A 50 -5.44 2.15 -6.00
C THR A 50 -3.99 1.70 -5.88
N VAL A 51 -3.67 0.80 -4.95
CA VAL A 51 -2.31 0.26 -4.76
C VAL A 51 -1.84 -0.47 -6.00
N SER A 52 -2.70 -1.27 -6.64
CA SER A 52 -2.37 -1.96 -7.89
C SER A 52 -1.99 -1.00 -9.02
N VAL A 53 -2.58 0.20 -9.08
CA VAL A 53 -2.15 1.24 -10.03
C VAL A 53 -0.79 1.81 -9.66
N LEU A 54 -0.51 2.01 -8.37
CA LEU A 54 0.79 2.49 -7.91
C LEU A 54 1.90 1.47 -8.24
N GLU A 55 1.69 0.18 -7.95
CA GLU A 55 2.63 -0.90 -8.25
C GLU A 55 3.07 -0.91 -9.72
N GLN A 56 2.16 -0.64 -10.65
CA GLN A 56 2.46 -0.56 -12.10
C GLN A 56 3.34 0.63 -12.48
N HIS A 57 3.47 1.62 -11.61
CA HIS A 57 4.19 2.86 -11.86
C HIS A 57 5.40 3.06 -10.95
N VAL A 58 5.59 2.21 -9.94
CA VAL A 58 6.83 2.17 -9.16
C VAL A 58 7.89 1.43 -9.99
N PRO A 59 9.04 2.06 -10.29
CA PRO A 59 10.13 1.43 -11.03
C PRO A 59 10.59 0.12 -10.38
N GLU A 60 11.05 -0.85 -11.17
CA GLU A 60 11.65 -2.10 -10.69
C GLU A 60 13.11 -1.89 -10.22
N PRO A 61 13.62 -2.69 -9.26
CA PRO A 61 15.03 -2.63 -8.89
C PRO A 61 15.89 -2.86 -10.13
N LEU A 62 16.98 -2.08 -10.23
CA LEU A 62 17.96 -2.32 -11.28
C LEU A 62 18.69 -3.61 -10.92
N ASP A 63 18.45 -4.67 -11.68
CA ASP A 63 19.27 -5.88 -11.59
C ASP A 63 20.70 -5.49 -11.98
N GLU A 64 21.64 -5.57 -11.04
CA GLU A 64 23.07 -5.43 -11.33
C GLU A 64 23.52 -6.69 -12.10
N GLU A 65 23.61 -6.59 -13.42
CA GLU A 65 24.29 -7.58 -14.29
C GLU A 65 25.83 -7.57 -14.12
#